data_AF-A0AAW2DXD9-F1
#
_entry.id   AF-A0AAW2DXD9-F1
#
_cell.length_a   1.000
_cell.length_b   1.000
_cell.length_c   1.000
_cell.angle_alpha   90.00
_cell.angle_beta   90.00
_cell.angle_gamma   90.00
#
_symmetry.space_group_name_H-M   'P 1'
#
loop_
_entity.id
_entity.type
_entity.pdbx_description
1 polymer ?
#
loop_
_entity_poly.entity_id
_entity_poly.type
_entity_poly.pdbx_seq_one_letter_code
_entity_poly.pdbx_strand_id
1 'polypeptide(L)'
;MNQGSSTEAIQTNIGCPATSAIYFNEAIFETDSSHLCSILQGSSIAYFSVETICESIILQAESFRFVGFSLVKRKGNKPAHILAQVAKQIGDFNL
;
A
#
# COMPACT_ATOMS: atom_id res chain seq x y z
N MET A 1 -24.88 -7.69 -7.15
CA MET A 1 -23.50 -7.63 -7.69
C MET A 1 -22.84 -6.43 -7.07
N ASN A 2 -21.99 -6.63 -6.05
CA ASN A 2 -21.30 -5.53 -5.37
C ASN A 2 -19.87 -5.44 -5.91
N GLN A 3 -19.61 -4.38 -6.67
CA GLN A 3 -18.29 -3.95 -7.10
C GLN A 3 -17.54 -3.48 -5.85
N GLY A 4 -16.69 -4.35 -5.30
CA GLY A 4 -15.83 -4.02 -4.17
C GLY A 4 -14.68 -3.16 -4.65
N SER A 5 -14.76 -1.85 -4.41
CA SER A 5 -13.65 -0.92 -4.60
C SER A 5 -12.52 -1.30 -3.64
N SER A 6 -11.43 -1.84 -4.18
CA SER A 6 -10.22 -2.18 -3.44
C SER A 6 -9.44 -0.89 -3.16
N THR A 7 -9.75 -0.23 -2.06
CA THR A 7 -8.90 0.84 -1.52
C THR A 7 -7.73 0.20 -0.80
N GLU A 8 -6.60 0.07 -1.50
CA GLU A 8 -5.35 -0.43 -0.95
C GLU A 8 -4.69 0.70 -0.14
N ALA A 9 -4.81 0.61 1.18
CA ALA A 9 -4.25 1.58 2.12
C ALA A 9 -2.74 1.33 2.30
N ILE A 10 -1.91 2.24 1.78
CA ILE A 10 -0.45 2.23 2.01
C ILE A 10 -0.20 2.90 3.36
N GLN A 11 0.02 2.10 4.39
CA GLN A 11 0.36 2.61 5.71
C GLN A 11 1.87 2.85 5.80
N THR A 12 2.29 4.11 5.63
CA THR A 12 3.64 4.52 6.08
C THR A 12 3.51 5.02 7.51
N ASN A 13 3.66 4.14 8.50
CA ASN A 13 3.72 4.52 9.92
C ASN A 13 5.02 5.29 10.18
N ILE A 14 4.99 6.62 10.12
CA ILE A 14 6.08 7.46 10.63
C ILE A 14 5.54 8.32 11.76
N GLY A 15 5.56 7.76 12.97
CA GLY A 15 5.17 8.44 14.21
C GLY A 15 6.10 8.07 15.35
N CYS A 16 7.30 8.67 15.39
CA CYS A 16 8.12 8.75 16.60
C CYS A 16 8.95 10.04 16.59
N PRO A 17 8.63 11.03 17.44
CA PRO A 17 9.36 12.28 17.53
C PRO A 17 10.39 12.22 18.67
N ALA A 18 11.40 11.35 18.58
CA ALA A 18 12.68 11.46 19.29
C ALA A 18 13.51 10.19 19.11
N THR A 19 14.46 10.24 18.16
CA THR A 19 15.78 9.57 18.06
C THR A 19 16.04 9.25 16.60
N SER A 20 17.03 9.93 16.00
CA SER A 20 17.66 9.63 14.70
C SER A 20 16.71 9.10 13.61
N ALA A 21 16.31 9.96 12.68
CA ALA A 21 15.57 9.57 11.48
C ALA A 21 16.05 8.20 10.98
N ILE A 22 15.20 7.17 11.13
CA ILE A 22 15.53 5.83 10.70
C ILE A 22 15.48 5.87 9.19
N TYR A 23 16.63 6.13 8.56
CA TYR A 23 16.81 5.99 7.13
C TYR A 23 16.79 4.50 6.83
N PHE A 24 15.59 3.98 6.58
CA PHE A 24 15.44 2.65 6.01
C PHE A 24 16.02 2.69 4.60
N ASN A 25 17.12 1.98 4.38
CA ASN A 25 17.71 1.86 3.05
C ASN A 25 16.98 0.83 2.20
N GLU A 26 16.22 -0.07 2.83
CA GLU A 26 15.58 -1.21 2.18
C GLU A 26 14.11 -1.31 2.62
N ALA A 27 13.22 -1.56 1.67
CA ALA A 27 11.80 -1.78 1.94
C ALA A 27 11.25 -2.93 1.11
N ILE A 28 10.42 -3.77 1.74
CA ILE A 28 9.58 -4.76 1.05
C ILE A 28 8.13 -4.38 1.31
N PHE A 29 7.42 -4.03 0.25
CA PHE A 29 5.99 -3.72 0.30
C PHE A 29 5.20 -5.01 0.08
N GLU A 30 4.34 -5.34 1.04
CA GLU A 30 3.52 -6.54 1.00
C GLU A 30 2.07 -6.20 0.62
N THR A 31 1.49 -6.99 -0.28
CA THR A 31 0.06 -6.90 -0.63
C THR A 31 -0.55 -8.30 -0.72
N ASP A 32 -1.85 -8.43 -0.46
CA ASP A 32 -2.62 -9.66 -0.72
C ASP A 32 -3.33 -9.64 -2.08
N SER A 33 -3.14 -8.59 -2.88
CA SER A 33 -3.64 -8.43 -4.24
C SER A 33 -2.60 -8.87 -5.27
N SER A 34 -2.85 -10.00 -5.93
CA SER A 34 -1.97 -10.51 -6.99
C SER A 34 -1.88 -9.55 -8.19
N HIS A 35 -2.96 -8.84 -8.48
CA HIS A 35 -3.02 -7.89 -9.58
C HIS A 35 -2.19 -6.64 -9.27
N LEU A 36 -2.37 -6.03 -8.09
CA LEU A 36 -1.53 -4.91 -7.66
C LEU A 36 -0.06 -5.31 -7.60
N CYS A 37 0.26 -6.47 -7.02
CA CYS A 37 1.64 -6.94 -6.93
C CYS A 37 2.30 -7.06 -8.31
N SER A 38 1.57 -7.60 -9.30
CA SER A 38 2.06 -7.72 -10.68
C SER A 38 2.32 -6.36 -11.33
N ILE A 39 1.46 -5.38 -11.07
CA ILE A 39 1.63 -4.01 -11.57
C ILE A 39 2.86 -3.35 -10.95
N LEU A 40 2.99 -3.40 -9.62
CA LEU A 40 4.11 -2.77 -8.90
C LEU A 40 5.47 -3.43 -9.21
N GLN A 41 5.48 -4.70 -9.59
CA GLN A 41 6.66 -5.40 -10.09
C GLN A 41 6.95 -5.13 -11.59
N GLY A 42 6.12 -4.33 -12.28
CA GLY A 42 6.27 -4.06 -13.71
C GLY A 42 5.92 -5.24 -14.62
N SER A 43 5.27 -6.28 -14.09
CA SER A 43 4.85 -7.47 -14.84
C SER A 43 3.46 -7.33 -15.47
N SER A 44 2.73 -6.26 -15.14
CA SER A 44 1.41 -5.94 -15.69
C SER A 44 1.20 -4.43 -15.77
N ILE A 45 0.22 -4.00 -16.56
CA ILE A 45 -0.14 -2.59 -16.73
C ILE A 45 -1.32 -2.26 -15.82
N ALA A 46 -1.28 -1.11 -15.15
CA ALA A 46 -2.37 -0.64 -14.32
C ALA A 46 -3.61 -0.30 -15.16
N TYR A 47 -4.80 -0.58 -14.63
CA TYR A 47 -6.02 0.02 -15.18
C TYR A 47 -6.04 1.52 -14.90
N PHE A 48 -6.63 2.30 -15.81
CA PHE A 48 -6.75 3.76 -15.69
C PHE A 48 -7.28 4.23 -14.32
N SER A 49 -8.21 3.47 -13.72
CA SER A 49 -8.79 3.80 -12.41
C SER A 49 -7.81 3.75 -11.23
N VAL A 50 -6.67 3.06 -11.38
CA VAL A 50 -5.68 2.86 -10.31
C VAL A 50 -4.26 3.26 -10.73
N GLU A 51 -4.07 3.69 -11.98
CA GLU A 51 -2.77 4.07 -12.56
C GLU A 51 -2.05 5.14 -11.74
N THR A 52 -2.73 6.27 -11.48
CA THR A 52 -2.17 7.37 -10.67
C THR A 52 -1.76 6.93 -9.26
N ILE A 53 -2.53 6.02 -8.66
CA ILE A 53 -2.19 5.48 -7.34
C ILE A 53 -0.93 4.64 -7.44
N CYS A 54 -0.86 3.71 -8.39
CA CYS A 54 0.29 2.84 -8.62
C CYS A 54 1.58 3.64 -8.88
N GLU A 55 1.51 4.67 -9.74
CA GLU A 55 2.64 5.58 -9.99
C GLU A 55 3.10 6.30 -8.72
N SER A 56 2.15 6.75 -7.90
CA SER A 56 2.47 7.40 -6.62
C SER A 56 3.17 6.44 -5.64
N ILE A 57 2.77 5.16 -5.61
CA ILE A 57 3.46 4.13 -4.81
C ILE A 57 4.90 3.97 -5.28
N ILE A 58 5.09 3.83 -6.59
CA ILE A 58 6.42 3.61 -7.19
C ILE A 58 7.32 4.82 -6.90
N LEU A 59 6.83 6.03 -7.12
CA LEU A 59 7.57 7.26 -6.82
C LEU A 59 7.97 7.35 -5.35
N GLN A 60 7.08 6.96 -4.43
CA GLN A 60 7.42 6.95 -3.01
C GLN A 60 8.43 5.83 -2.68
N ALA A 61 8.32 4.68 -3.34
CA ALA A 61 9.26 3.56 -3.22
C ALA A 61 10.67 3.90 -3.73
N GLU A 62 10.82 4.81 -4.69
CA GLU A 62 12.13 5.29 -5.16
C GLU A 62 12.93 6.06 -4.09
N SER A 63 12.30 6.45 -2.98
CA SER A 63 13.02 7.01 -1.84
C SER A 63 13.90 5.99 -1.09
N PHE A 64 13.72 4.69 -1.34
CA PHE A 64 14.51 3.60 -0.77
C PHE A 64 15.63 3.18 -1.73
N ARG A 65 16.78 2.79 -1.19
CA ARG A 65 17.92 2.30 -1.99
C ARG A 65 17.63 0.93 -2.60
N PHE A 66 16.96 0.06 -1.85
CA PHE A 66 16.49 -1.24 -2.31
C PHE A 66 15.00 -1.37 -2.02
N VAL A 67 14.23 -1.71 -3.05
CA VAL A 67 12.80 -1.91 -2.90
C VAL A 67 12.37 -3.23 -3.53
N GLY A 68 11.45 -3.92 -2.86
CA GLY A 68 10.78 -5.09 -3.37
C GLY A 68 9.28 -5.02 -3.13
N PHE A 69 8.53 -5.76 -3.94
CA PHE A 69 7.09 -5.97 -3.77
C PHE A 69 6.83 -7.46 -3.65
N SER A 70 6.01 -7.86 -2.68
CA SER A 70 5.74 -9.27 -2.39
C SER A 70 4.26 -9.55 -2.20
N LEU A 71 3.80 -10.66 -2.79
CA LEU A 71 2.45 -11.16 -2.59
C LEU A 71 2.40 -12.01 -1.32
N VAL A 72 1.63 -11.56 -0.34
CA VAL A 72 1.37 -12.30 0.90
C VAL A 72 -0.04 -12.86 0.93
N LYS A 73 -0.26 -13.92 1.71
CA LYS A 73 -1.62 -14.41 1.96
C LYS A 73 -2.37 -13.37 2.79
N ARG A 74 -3.68 -13.23 2.58
CA ARG A 74 -4.59 -12.37 3.36
C ARG A 74 -4.41 -12.44 4.89
N LYS A 75 -4.11 -13.64 5.42
CA LYS A 75 -3.82 -13.83 6.86
C LYS A 75 -2.51 -13.16 7.31
N GLY A 76 -1.51 -13.09 6.43
CA GLY A 76 -0.27 -12.33 6.64
C GLY A 76 -0.50 -10.81 6.59
N ASN A 77 -1.49 -10.36 5.80
CA ASN A 77 -1.85 -8.94 5.69
C ASN A 77 -2.97 -8.49 6.64
N LYS A 78 -3.24 -9.26 7.71
CA LYS A 78 -4.34 -8.98 8.66
C LYS A 78 -4.28 -7.56 9.26
N PRO A 79 -3.12 -7.00 9.64
CA PRO A 79 -3.04 -5.64 10.16
C PRO A 79 -3.55 -4.60 9.15
N ALA A 80 -3.12 -4.69 7.89
CA ALA A 80 -3.57 -3.76 6.84
C ALA A 80 -5.08 -3.86 6.60
N HIS A 81 -5.66 -5.07 6.66
CA HIS A 81 -7.11 -5.22 6.57
C HIS A 81 -7.85 -4.55 7.73
N ILE A 82 -7.36 -4.71 8.97
CA ILE A 82 -7.98 -4.06 10.14
C ILE A 82 -7.94 -2.54 9.95
N LEU A 83 -6.83 -2.00 9.49
CA LEU A 83 -6.68 -0.56 9.27
C LEU A 83 -7.56 -0.05 8.13
N ALA A 84 -7.65 -0.77 7.03
CA ALA A 84 -8.56 -0.44 5.94
C ALA A 84 -10.03 -0.46 6.40
N GLN A 85 -10.40 -1.41 7.26
CA GLN A 85 -11.72 -1.47 7.87
C GLN A 85 -11.99 -0.27 8.78
N VAL A 86 -11.02 0.09 9.63
CA VAL A 86 -11.11 1.28 10.50
C VAL A 86 -11.23 2.55 9.66
N ALA A 87 -10.39 2.74 8.65
CA ALA A 87 -10.46 3.91 7.75
C ALA A 87 -11.81 4.00 7.04
N LYS A 88 -12.36 2.86 6.58
CA LYS A 88 -13.69 2.80 5.97
C LYS A 88 -14.81 3.21 6.94
N GLN A 89 -14.69 2.89 8.23
CA GLN A 89 -15.66 3.27 9.26
C GLN A 89 -15.55 4.75 9.66
N ILE A 90 -14.38 5.36 9.50
CA ILE A 90 -14.15 6.79 9.77
C ILE A 90 -14.60 7.66 8.59
N GLY A 91 -14.87 7.08 7.42
CA GLY A 91 -15.19 7.77 6.17
C GLY A 91 -16.51 8.55 6.10
N ASP A 92 -17.37 8.49 7.13
CA ASP A 92 -18.58 9.33 7.22
C ASP A 92 -18.26 10.67 7.91
N PHE A 93 -17.36 11.47 7.34
CA PHE A 93 -17.31 12.90 7.65
C PHE A 93 -18.40 13.59 6.84
N ASN A 94 -19.61 13.64 7.38
CA ASN A 94 -20.61 14.62 6.94
C ASN A 94 -20.01 16.01 7.14
N LEU A 95 -19.57 16.64 6.05
CA LEU A 95 -19.32 18.07 5.92
C LEU A 95 -20.65 18.81 5.77
#